data_AF-A0A4Y1ZMA7-F1
#
_entry.id   AF-A0A4Y1ZMA7-F1
#
_cell.length_a   1.000
_cell.length_b   1.000
_cell.length_c   1.000
_cell.angle_alpha   90.00
_cell.angle_beta   90.00
_cell.angle_gamma   90.00
#
_symmetry.space_group_name_H-M   'P 1'
#
loop_
_entity.id
_entity.type
_entity.pdbx_description
1 polymer ?
#
loop_
_entity_poly.entity_id
_entity_poly.type
_entity_poly.pdbx_seq_one_letter_code
_entity_poly.pdbx_strand_id
1 'polypeptide(L)'
;MDEEMLSMEKNKVWDFVELPEKEKQPITCKWIFKRKRDGKYKARLVARGFMQKKGVDYTETFSPVISMPSLRLVLVLILQENLHSYVMDVKTAFLE
;
A
#
# COMPACT_ATOMS: atom_id res chain seq x y z
N MET A 1 2.31 11.15 13.20
CA MET A 1 2.76 9.74 13.22
C MET A 1 1.66 8.89 13.81
N ASP A 2 1.06 9.37 14.89
CA ASP A 2 -0.03 8.71 15.62
C ASP A 2 -1.20 8.31 14.72
N GLU A 3 -1.64 9.17 13.79
CA GLU A 3 -2.68 8.81 12.81
C GLU A 3 -2.32 7.58 11.96
N GLU A 4 -1.05 7.43 11.57
CA GLU A 4 -0.60 6.26 10.79
C GLU A 4 -0.54 5.02 11.69
N MET A 5 0.01 5.14 12.91
CA MET A 5 0.08 4.04 13.88
C MET A 5 -1.31 3.52 14.26
N LEU A 6 -2.25 4.42 14.54
CA LEU A 6 -3.65 4.09 14.84
C LEU A 6 -4.32 3.41 13.65
N SER A 7 -4.02 3.84 12.42
CA SER A 7 -4.53 3.17 11.22
C SER A 7 -4.00 1.75 11.09
N MET A 8 -2.72 1.51 11.39
CA MET A 8 -2.11 0.19 11.33
C MET A 8 -2.69 -0.74 12.41
N GLU A 9 -2.88 -0.24 13.63
CA GLU A 9 -3.50 -0.98 14.72
C GLU A 9 -4.96 -1.33 14.43
N LYS A 10 -5.75 -0.37 13.94
CA LYS A 10 -7.15 -0.58 13.58
C LYS A 10 -7.32 -1.65 12.50
N ASN A 11 -6.42 -1.65 11.51
CA ASN A 11 -6.44 -2.60 10.40
C ASN A 11 -5.72 -3.92 10.71
N LYS A 12 -5.10 -4.06 11.90
CA LYS A 12 -4.37 -5.27 12.33
C LYS A 12 -3.35 -5.78 11.31
N VAL A 13 -2.59 -4.85 10.71
CA VAL A 13 -1.67 -5.16 9.59
C VAL A 13 -0.35 -5.81 10.02
N TRP A 14 -0.11 -5.95 11.32
CA TRP A 14 1.14 -6.45 11.89
C TRP A 14 0.93 -7.03 13.28
N ASP A 15 1.76 -8.00 13.64
CA ASP A 15 1.87 -8.54 14.98
C ASP A 15 3.32 -8.39 15.46
N PHE A 16 3.48 -8.14 16.76
CA PHE A 16 4.80 -8.19 17.37
C PHE A 16 5.22 -9.65 17.53
N VAL A 17 6.32 -10.01 16.88
CA VAL A 17 6.91 -11.35 16.96
C VAL A 17 8.34 -11.26 17.45
N GLU A 18 8.78 -12.27 18.19
CA GLU A 18 10.20 -12.43 18.49
C GLU A 18 10.96 -12.77 17.19
N LEU A 19 12.17 -12.25 17.07
CA LEU A 19 12.99 -12.49 15.88
C LEU A 19 13.35 -13.99 15.80
N PRO A 20 12.89 -14.74 14.77
CA PRO A 20 12.86 -16.19 14.82
C PRO A 20 14.24 -16.88 14.71
N GLU A 21 15.33 -16.15 14.51
CA GLU A 21 16.72 -16.65 14.53
C GLU A 21 17.66 -15.48 14.86
N LYS A 22 18.71 -15.71 15.66
CA LYS A 22 19.73 -14.69 15.95
C LYS A 22 20.51 -14.21 14.70
N GLU A 23 20.50 -14.98 13.62
CA GLU A 23 21.25 -14.72 12.40
C GLU A 23 20.44 -14.01 11.31
N LYS A 24 19.10 -14.00 11.39
CA LYS A 24 18.26 -13.30 10.42
C LYS A 24 18.32 -11.79 10.67
N GLN A 25 18.70 -11.03 9.65
CA GLN A 25 18.69 -9.57 9.73
C GLN A 25 17.26 -9.04 9.48
N PRO A 26 16.61 -8.39 10.45
CA PRO A 26 15.28 -7.83 10.24
C PRO A 26 15.32 -6.72 9.20
N ILE A 27 14.26 -6.64 8.38
CA ILE A 27 14.07 -5.52 7.46
C ILE A 27 13.78 -4.27 8.30
N THR A 28 14.65 -3.28 8.20
CA THR A 28 14.47 -2.02 8.91
C THR A 28 13.35 -1.18 8.27
N CYS A 29 12.76 -0.28 9.04
CA CYS A 29 11.77 0.69 8.56
C CYS A 29 12.30 2.13 8.62
N LYS A 30 11.60 3.05 7.96
CA LYS A 30 11.89 4.49 7.99
C LYS A 30 10.59 5.28 7.93
N TRP A 31 10.57 6.40 8.66
CA TRP A 31 9.51 7.40 8.54
C TRP A 31 9.75 8.31 7.33
N ILE A 32 8.71 8.48 6.51
CA ILE A 32 8.67 9.42 5.39
C ILE A 32 7.64 10.50 5.69
N PHE A 33 8.06 11.76 5.66
CA PHE A 33 7.18 12.91 5.85
C PHE A 33 6.97 13.63 4.54
N LYS A 34 5.73 14.04 4.28
CA LYS A 34 5.38 14.82 3.09
C LYS A 34 4.31 15.84 3.44
N ARG A 35 4.57 17.10 3.07
CA ARG A 35 3.54 18.14 3.06
C ARG A 35 2.77 18.06 1.75
N LYS A 36 1.45 17.95 1.83
CA LYS A 36 0.56 17.97 0.66
C LYS A 36 0.23 19.41 0.28
N ARG A 37 -0.22 19.60 -0.97
CA ARG A 37 -0.62 20.91 -1.52
C ARG A 37 -1.80 21.52 -0.78
N ASP A 38 -2.67 20.69 -0.20
CA ASP A 38 -3.81 21.09 0.65
C ASP A 38 -3.39 21.55 2.06
N GLY A 39 -2.10 21.68 2.34
CA GLY A 39 -1.57 22.13 3.63
C GLY A 39 -1.41 21.02 4.67
N LYS A 40 -1.88 19.79 4.40
CA LYS A 40 -1.80 18.68 5.35
C LYS A 40 -0.39 18.08 5.40
N TYR A 41 0.07 17.76 6.60
CA TYR A 41 1.29 16.98 6.82
C TYR A 41 0.92 15.50 6.91
N LYS A 42 1.61 14.66 6.14
CA LYS A 42 1.42 13.21 6.17
C LYS A 42 2.73 12.52 6.54
N ALA A 43 2.67 11.63 7.52
CA ALA A 43 3.73 10.68 7.85
C ALA A 43 3.37 9.30 7.29
N ARG A 44 4.36 8.52 6.89
CA ARG A 44 4.22 7.11 6.51
C ARG A 44 5.36 6.31 7.10
N LEU A 45 5.04 5.15 7.66
CA LEU A 45 6.04 4.16 8.05
C LEU A 45 6.26 3.21 6.88
N VAL A 46 7.50 3.11 6.40
CA VAL A 46 7.82 2.33 5.20
C VAL A 46 8.95 1.35 5.50
N ALA A 47 8.77 0.09 5.14
CA ALA A 47 9.84 -0.90 5.16
C ALA A 47 10.91 -0.53 4.13
N ARG A 48 12.18 -0.80 4.42
CA ARG A 48 13.27 -0.58 3.47
C ARG A 48 13.27 -1.68 2.42
N GLY A 49 12.39 -1.57 1.44
CA GLY A 49 12.16 -2.58 0.41
C GLY A 49 13.39 -2.97 -0.40
N PHE A 50 14.40 -2.08 -0.53
CA PHE A 50 15.68 -2.43 -1.16
C PHE A 50 16.49 -3.48 -0.40
N MET A 51 16.15 -3.75 0.87
CA MET A 51 16.74 -4.83 1.67
C MET A 51 16.01 -6.16 1.47
N GLN A 52 14.82 -6.15 0.84
CA GLN A 52 14.01 -7.35 0.63
C GLN A 52 14.59 -8.21 -0.50
N LYS A 53 14.63 -9.52 -0.26
CA LYS A 53 15.04 -10.53 -1.23
C LYS A 53 13.84 -11.35 -1.67
N LYS A 54 13.56 -11.35 -2.98
CA LYS A 54 12.54 -12.22 -3.58
C LYS A 54 12.80 -13.68 -3.25
N GLY A 55 11.77 -14.41 -2.84
CA GLY A 55 11.85 -15.82 -2.43
C GLY A 55 12.34 -16.04 -1.00
N VAL A 56 12.77 -14.99 -0.29
CA VAL A 56 13.13 -15.04 1.14
C VAL A 56 12.16 -14.20 1.96
N ASP A 57 12.02 -12.92 1.60
CA ASP A 57 11.19 -11.96 2.34
C ASP A 57 9.78 -11.80 1.75
N TYR A 58 9.60 -12.18 0.48
CA TYR A 58 8.29 -12.19 -0.18
C TYR A 58 8.31 -13.18 -1.35
N THR A 59 7.20 -13.87 -1.57
CA THR A 59 7.02 -14.86 -2.64
C THR A 59 6.28 -14.28 -3.85
N GLU A 60 5.33 -13.37 -3.61
CA GLU A 60 4.50 -12.75 -4.65
C GLU A 60 4.35 -11.23 -4.43
N THR A 61 4.16 -10.47 -5.51
CA THR A 61 4.09 -8.99 -5.50
C THR A 61 2.75 -8.46 -6.00
N PHE A 62 1.72 -9.28 -6.03
CA PHE A 62 0.47 -8.92 -6.69
C PHE A 62 -0.44 -8.16 -5.74
N SER A 63 -0.21 -6.86 -5.63
CA SER A 63 -1.37 -5.98 -5.45
C SER A 63 -2.24 -6.08 -6.72
N PRO A 64 -3.57 -6.15 -6.61
CA PRO A 64 -4.47 -6.14 -7.76
C PRO A 64 -4.40 -4.79 -8.47
N VAL A 65 -3.41 -4.63 -9.35
CA VAL A 65 -3.28 -3.45 -10.20
C VAL A 65 -4.04 -3.74 -11.50
N ILE A 66 -5.09 -2.95 -11.75
CA ILE A 66 -5.80 -3.01 -13.03
C ILE A 66 -4.82 -2.72 -14.18
N SER A 67 -4.89 -3.53 -15.25
CA SER A 67 -4.10 -3.27 -16.44
C SER A 67 -4.63 -2.03 -17.18
N MET A 68 -3.73 -1.21 -17.73
CA MET A 68 -4.13 -0.04 -18.53
C MET A 68 -5.02 -0.41 -19.74
N PRO A 69 -4.78 -1.53 -20.47
CA PRO A 69 -5.72 -1.99 -21.49
C PRO A 69 -7.12 -2.29 -20.96
N SER A 70 -7.23 -2.99 -19.82
CA SER A 70 -8.52 -3.30 -19.19
C SER A 70 -9.28 -2.03 -18.80
N LEU A 71 -8.59 -1.06 -18.20
CA LEU A 71 -9.20 0.23 -17.82
C LEU A 71 -9.74 0.97 -19.06
N ARG A 72 -8.97 1.02 -20.15
CA ARG A 72 -9.40 1.66 -21.40
C ARG A 72 -10.62 0.97 -22.00
N LEU A 73 -10.66 -0.37 -21.99
CA LEU A 73 -11.82 -1.12 -22.48
C LEU A 73 -13.08 -0.76 -21.70
N VAL A 74 -13.00 -0.73 -20.36
CA VAL A 74 -14.14 -0.33 -19.51
C VAL A 74 -14.60 1.09 -19.83
N LEU A 75 -13.67 2.04 -20.02
CA LEU A 75 -14.03 3.42 -20.40
C LEU A 75 -14.69 3.52 -21.77
N VAL A 76 -14.24 2.73 -22.76
CA VAL A 76 -14.87 2.69 -24.10
C VAL A 76 -16.30 2.16 -24.00
N LEU A 77 -16.53 1.10 -23.23
CA LEU A 77 -17.87 0.55 -23.02
C LEU A 77 -18.80 1.56 -22.35
N ILE A 78 -18.31 2.27 -21.33
CA ILE A 78 -19.07 3.35 -20.66
C ILE A 78 -19.48 4.43 -21.66
N LEU A 79 -18.59 4.82 -22.57
CA LEU A 79 -18.87 5.84 -23.59
C LEU A 79 -19.85 5.34 -24.67
N GLN A 80 -19.70 4.09 -25.14
CA GLN A 80 -20.58 3.53 -26.17
C GLN A 80 -22.01 3.36 -25.68
N GLU A 81 -22.17 2.93 -24.42
CA GLU A 81 -23.48 2.68 -23.80
C GLU A 81 -24.04 3.92 -23.07
N ASN A 82 -23.36 5.07 -23.18
CA ASN A 82 -23.72 6.34 -22.52
C ASN A 82 -23.99 6.18 -21.00
N LEU A 83 -23.14 5.43 -20.32
CA LEU A 83 -23.28 5.11 -18.89
C LEU A 83 -22.66 6.20 -18.01
N HIS A 84 -23.21 6.37 -16.80
CA HIS A 84 -22.59 7.19 -15.77
C HIS A 84 -21.47 6.42 -15.07
N SER A 85 -20.35 7.10 -14.80
CA SER A 85 -19.23 6.54 -14.04
C SER A 85 -18.99 7.31 -12.75
N TYR A 86 -18.60 6.58 -11.72
CA TYR A 86 -18.22 7.12 -10.42
C TYR A 86 -16.83 6.62 -10.08
N VAL A 87 -15.98 7.51 -9.55
CA VAL A 87 -14.62 7.20 -9.12
C VAL A 87 -14.56 7.26 -7.61
N MET A 88 -14.08 6.18 -6.98
CA MET A 88 -13.86 6.10 -5.54
C MET A 88 -12.37 5.89 -5.26
N ASP A 89 -11.77 6.81 -4.50
CA ASP A 89 -10.42 6.65 -3.97
C ASP A 89 -10.51 6.00 -2.58
N VAL A 90 -10.15 4.72 -2.50
CA VAL A 90 -10.19 3.96 -1.25
C VAL A 90 -8.91 4.26 -0.45
N LYS A 91 -9.09 4.88 0.72
CA LYS A 91 -7.98 5.04 1.67
C LYS A 91 -7.57 3.65 2.17
N THR A 92 -6.26 3.45 2.32
CA THR A 92 -5.66 2.21 2.87
C THR A 92 -5.98 0.93 2.08
N ALA A 93 -6.15 1.02 0.76
CA ALA A 93 -6.46 -0.13 -0.13
C ALA A 93 -5.45 -1.30 -0.12
N PHE A 94 -4.31 -1.15 0.54
CA PHE A 94 -3.25 -2.17 0.62
C PHE A 94 -3.03 -2.69 2.05
N LEU A 95 -3.88 -2.27 2.99
CA LEU A 95 -3.79 -2.63 4.41
C LEU A 95 -4.92 -3.59 4.82
N GLU A 96 -5.45 -4.36 3.87
CA GLU A 96 -6.38 -5.47 4.16
C GLU A 96 -5.64 -6.69 4.72
#